data_AF-A0A1G0J9Q3-F1
#
_entry.id   AF-A0A1G0J9Q3-F1
#
_cell.length_a   1.000
_cell.length_b   1.000
_cell.length_c   1.000
_cell.angle_alpha   90.00
_cell.angle_beta   90.00
_cell.angle_gamma   90.00
#
_symmetry.space_group_name_H-M   'P 1'
#
loop_
_entity.id
_entity.type
_entity.pdbx_description
1 polymer ?
#
loop_
_entity_poly.entity_id
_entity_poly.type
_entity_poly.pdbx_seq_one_letter_code
_entity_poly.pdbx_strand_id
1 'polypeptide(L)'
;MSTSESNVHFWNHLLATAELIESVDAAEARAVVMEQLSTIGEAFGDCADPVESFEEYVVIKLSQAIHAALEMQPSEVTQVPGSPT
;
A
#
# COMPACT_ATOMS: atom_id res chain seq x y z
N MET A 1 -10.07 -13.19 -20.12
CA MET A 1 -8.82 -13.67 -19.49
C MET A 1 -9.26 -14.59 -18.37
N SER A 2 -8.67 -15.78 -18.27
CA SER A 2 -9.09 -16.77 -17.26
C SER A 2 -8.81 -16.17 -15.88
N THR A 3 -9.82 -16.11 -15.01
CA THR A 3 -9.75 -15.53 -13.66
C THR A 3 -8.54 -16.05 -12.87
N SER A 4 -8.12 -17.29 -13.11
CA SER A 4 -6.92 -17.90 -12.52
C SER A 4 -5.60 -17.21 -12.87
N GLU A 5 -5.42 -16.68 -14.08
CA GLU A 5 -4.17 -16.00 -14.47
C GLU A 5 -4.06 -14.62 -13.80
N SER A 6 -5.19 -13.89 -13.72
CA SER A 6 -5.28 -12.60 -13.02
C SER A 6 -4.93 -12.75 -11.54
N ASN A 7 -5.44 -13.81 -10.92
CA ASN A 7 -5.26 -14.11 -9.51
C ASN A 7 -3.78 -14.42 -9.18
N VAL A 8 -3.09 -15.18 -10.03
CA VAL A 8 -1.64 -15.42 -9.88
C VAL A 8 -0.82 -14.13 -10.00
N HIS A 9 -1.18 -13.23 -10.91
CA HIS A 9 -0.50 -11.94 -11.04
C HIS A 9 -0.70 -11.06 -9.79
N PHE A 10 -1.90 -11.05 -9.21
CA PHE A 10 -2.18 -10.33 -7.98
C PHE A 10 -1.32 -10.81 -6.80
N TRP A 11 -1.31 -12.12 -6.54
CA TRP A 11 -0.53 -12.68 -5.43
C TRP A 11 0.98 -12.53 -5.62
N ASN A 12 1.48 -12.72 -6.85
CA ASN A 12 2.88 -12.48 -7.16
C ASN A 12 3.27 -11.01 -6.94
N HIS A 13 2.38 -10.07 -7.29
CA HIS A 13 2.62 -8.67 -7.02
C HIS A 13 2.70 -8.39 -5.51
N LEU A 14 1.75 -8.89 -4.72
CA LEU A 14 1.77 -8.72 -3.26
C LEU A 14 3.02 -9.31 -2.61
N LEU A 15 3.45 -10.49 -3.07
CA LEU A 15 4.68 -11.12 -2.58
C LEU A 15 5.91 -10.27 -2.93
N ALA A 16 6.02 -9.82 -4.18
CA ALA A 16 7.13 -8.97 -4.60
C ALA A 16 7.15 -7.62 -3.85
N THR A 17 5.98 -7.04 -3.56
CA THR A 17 5.84 -5.84 -2.73
C THR A 17 6.35 -6.10 -1.31
N ALA A 18 6.02 -7.23 -0.69
CA ALA A 18 6.51 -7.58 0.64
C ALA A 18 8.03 -7.72 0.66
N GLU A 19 8.60 -8.45 -0.29
CA GLU A 19 10.05 -8.63 -0.43
C GLU A 19 10.76 -7.28 -0.67
N LEU A 20 10.17 -6.41 -1.48
CA LEU A 20 10.69 -5.06 -1.70
C LEU A 20 10.72 -4.26 -0.39
N ILE A 21 9.62 -4.24 0.36
CA ILE A 21 9.52 -3.50 1.63
C ILE A 21 10.52 -4.02 2.66
N GLU A 22 10.75 -5.34 2.71
CA GLU A 22 11.76 -5.93 3.61
C GLU A 22 13.20 -5.59 3.21
N SER A 23 13.43 -5.30 1.92
CA SER A 23 14.76 -5.01 1.37
C SER A 23 15.19 -3.53 1.48
N VAL A 24 14.25 -2.62 1.74
CA VAL A 24 14.53 -1.17 1.78
C VAL A 24 14.87 -0.68 3.17
N ASP A 25 15.68 0.38 3.23
CA ASP A 25 16.04 1.01 4.50
C ASP A 25 14.83 1.64 5.18
N ALA A 26 14.84 1.67 6.52
CA ALA A 26 13.75 2.24 7.31
C ALA A 26 13.40 3.70 6.96
N ALA A 27 14.40 4.46 6.48
CA ALA A 27 14.22 5.85 6.02
C ALA A 27 13.37 5.96 4.75
N GLU A 28 13.39 4.94 3.89
CA GLU A 28 12.69 4.90 2.60
C GLU A 28 11.42 4.04 2.66
N ALA A 29 11.34 3.11 3.63
CA ALA A 29 10.26 2.16 3.79
C ALA A 29 8.87 2.80 3.77
N ARG A 30 8.68 3.95 4.44
CA ARG A 30 7.37 4.63 4.43
C ARG A 30 6.95 5.09 3.03
N ALA A 31 7.87 5.68 2.26
CA ALA A 31 7.58 6.18 0.92
C ALA A 31 7.27 5.01 -0.02
N VAL A 32 8.07 3.95 0.06
CA VAL A 32 7.88 2.72 -0.72
C VAL A 32 6.55 2.06 -0.37
N VAL A 33 6.22 1.89 0.91
CA VAL A 33 4.93 1.34 1.36
C VAL A 33 3.77 2.16 0.80
N MET A 34 3.83 3.50 0.87
CA MET A 34 2.77 4.35 0.32
C MET A 34 2.61 4.17 -1.19
N GLU A 35 3.70 4.17 -1.96
CA GLU A 35 3.67 3.97 -3.41
C GLU A 35 3.06 2.60 -3.78
N GLN A 36 3.46 1.55 -3.07
CA GLN A 36 2.97 0.20 -3.33
C GLN A 36 1.48 0.06 -2.97
N LEU A 37 1.03 0.65 -1.85
CA LEU A 37 -0.38 0.66 -1.49
C LEU A 37 -1.25 1.42 -2.51
N SER A 38 -0.74 2.54 -3.06
CA SER A 38 -1.41 3.26 -4.16
C SER A 38 -1.49 2.38 -5.41
N THR A 39 -0.37 1.75 -5.78
CA THR A 39 -0.29 0.85 -6.95
C THR A 39 -1.27 -0.31 -6.84
N ILE A 40 -1.39 -0.94 -5.67
CA ILE A 40 -2.36 -2.02 -5.43
C ILE A 40 -3.80 -1.51 -5.62
N GLY A 41 -4.10 -0.33 -5.09
CA GLY A 41 -5.41 0.30 -5.23
C GLY A 41 -5.77 0.62 -6.68
N GLU A 42 -4.83 1.14 -7.47
CA GLU A 42 -5.04 1.52 -8.86
C GLU A 42 -5.08 0.32 -9.81
N ALA A 43 -4.18 -0.65 -9.62
CA ALA A 43 -4.04 -1.79 -10.52
C ALA A 43 -5.15 -2.84 -10.34
N PHE A 44 -5.70 -2.95 -9.12
CA PHE A 44 -6.63 -4.02 -8.77
C PHE A 44 -7.96 -3.53 -8.18
N GLY A 45 -8.10 -2.23 -7.88
CA GLY A 45 -9.26 -1.66 -7.18
C GLY A 45 -10.62 -1.89 -7.86
N ASP A 46 -10.63 -1.90 -9.19
CA ASP A 46 -11.84 -2.11 -10.00
C ASP A 46 -12.04 -3.57 -10.41
N CYS A 47 -11.08 -4.45 -10.13
CA CYS A 47 -11.03 -5.82 -10.65
C CYS A 47 -11.56 -6.88 -9.66
N ALA A 48 -11.58 -6.59 -8.36
CA ALA A 48 -11.95 -7.59 -7.36
C ALA A 48 -13.47 -7.63 -7.12
N ASP A 49 -14.13 -8.59 -7.77
CA ASP A 49 -15.50 -8.97 -7.43
C ASP A 49 -15.50 -9.72 -6.08
N PRO A 50 -16.18 -9.20 -5.04
CA PRO A 50 -16.24 -9.86 -3.73
C PRO A 50 -16.90 -11.25 -3.76
N VAL A 51 -17.63 -11.60 -4.82
CA VAL A 51 -18.27 -12.91 -5.02
C VAL A 51 -17.31 -13.91 -5.68
N GLU A 52 -16.50 -13.46 -6.65
CA GLU A 52 -15.59 -14.34 -7.40
C GLU A 52 -14.18 -14.42 -6.80
N SER A 53 -13.73 -13.40 -6.06
CA SER A 53 -12.37 -13.30 -5.52
C SER A 53 -12.34 -12.49 -4.21
N PHE A 54 -12.95 -13.07 -3.18
CA PHE A 54 -13.11 -12.43 -1.87
C PHE A 54 -11.76 -12.09 -1.21
N GLU A 55 -10.77 -12.96 -1.31
CA GLU A 55 -9.45 -12.75 -0.73
C GLU A 55 -8.76 -11.51 -1.34
N GLU A 56 -8.84 -11.35 -2.66
CA GLU A 56 -8.30 -10.16 -3.35
C GLU A 56 -9.03 -8.90 -2.91
N TYR A 57 -10.37 -8.96 -2.87
CA TYR A 57 -11.21 -7.86 -2.40
C TYR A 57 -10.82 -7.41 -0.98
N VAL A 58 -10.62 -8.35 -0.06
CA VAL A 58 -10.22 -8.05 1.34
C VAL A 58 -8.86 -7.36 1.37
N VAL A 59 -7.87 -7.86 0.63
CA VAL A 59 -6.54 -7.26 0.61
C VAL A 59 -6.58 -5.86 0.03
N ILE A 60 -7.31 -5.62 -1.07
CA ILE A 60 -7.47 -4.30 -1.65
C ILE A 60 -8.12 -3.33 -0.66
N LYS A 61 -9.19 -3.75 0.02
CA LYS A 61 -9.86 -2.92 1.04
C LYS A 61 -8.95 -2.60 2.21
N LEU A 62 -8.15 -3.56 2.66
CA LEU A 62 -7.16 -3.35 3.71
C LEU A 62 -6.09 -2.35 3.25
N SER A 63 -5.54 -2.53 2.05
CA SER A 63 -4.52 -1.65 1.48
C SER A 63 -5.02 -0.20 1.35
N GLN A 64 -6.24 0.00 0.87
CA GLN A 64 -6.89 1.31 0.80
C GLN A 64 -7.03 1.97 2.19
N ALA A 65 -7.44 1.19 3.20
CA ALA A 65 -7.59 1.70 4.56
C ALA A 65 -6.24 2.08 5.20
N ILE A 66 -5.20 1.27 4.98
CA ILE A 66 -3.84 1.56 5.45
C ILE A 66 -3.30 2.82 4.76
N HIS A 67 -3.47 2.94 3.45
CA HIS A 67 -3.04 4.12 2.70
C HIS A 67 -3.67 5.40 3.26
N ALA A 68 -4.99 5.42 3.42
CA ALA A 68 -5.71 6.56 3.97
C ALA A 68 -5.25 6.90 5.40
N ALA A 69 -4.99 5.90 6.25
CA ALA A 69 -4.48 6.11 7.59
C ALA A 69 -3.07 6.71 7.62
N LEU A 70 -2.20 6.31 6.68
CA LEU A 70 -0.85 6.84 6.54
C LEU A 70 -0.82 8.26 5.97
N GLU A 71 -1.77 8.62 5.11
CA GLU A 71 -1.96 9.99 4.61
C GLU A 71 -2.52 10.94 5.68
N MET A 72 -3.36 10.44 6.59
CA MET A 72 -3.94 11.24 7.69
C MET A 72 -2.93 11.64 8.77
N GLN A 73 -1.71 11.08 8.78
CA GLN A 73 -0.68 11.43 9.75
C GLN A 73 -0.14 12.85 9.45
N PRO A 74 -0.35 13.85 10.33
CA PRO A 74 0.26 15.15 10.15
C PRO A 74 1.79 15.00 10.24
N SER A 75 2.51 15.54 9.26
CA SER A 75 3.96 15.71 9.34
C SER A 75 4.28 16.42 10.66
N GLU A 76 5.00 15.75 11.56
CA GLU A 76 5.42 16.32 12.82
C GLU A 76 6.21 17.60 12.53
N VAL A 77 5.60 18.75 12.80
CA VAL A 77 6.26 20.06 12.67
C VAL A 77 7.29 20.13 13.78
N THR A 78 8.55 19.86 13.44
CA THR A 78 9.69 20.19 14.30
C THR A 78 9.76 21.71 14.45
N GLN A 79 9.00 22.28 15.40
CA GLN A 79 9.26 23.62 15.91
C GLN A 79 10.57 23.58 16.70
N VAL A 80 11.66 23.98 16.04
CA VAL A 80 12.91 24.31 16.73
C VAL A 80 12.65 25.55 17.60
N PRO A 81 12.98 25.54 18.90
CA PRO A 81 12.74 26.67 19.79
C PRO A 81 13.81 27.75 19.51
N GLY A 82 13.50 28.65 18.58
CA GLY A 82 14.28 29.86 18.37
C GLY A 82 13.88 30.95 19.35
N SER A 83 14.47 30.97 20.53
CA SER A 83 14.59 32.21 21.32
C SER A 83 15.71 33.07 20.71
N PRO A 84 15.39 34.28 20.27
CA PRO A 84 16.10 35.47 20.75
C PRO A 84 15.07 36.61 20.99
N THR A 85 15.14 37.47 21.99
CA THR A 85 16.26 38.17 22.64
C THR A 85 15.77 38.65 24.01
#